data_AF-G0V4G6-F1
#
_entry.id   AF-G0V4G6-F1
#
_cell.length_a   1.000
_cell.length_b   1.000
_cell.length_c   1.000
_cell.angle_alpha   90.00
_cell.angle_beta   90.00
_cell.angle_gamma   90.00
#
_symmetry.space_group_name_H-M   'P 1'
#
loop_
_entity.id
_entity.type
_entity.pdbx_description
1 polymer ?
#
loop_
_entity_poly.entity_id
_entity_poly.type
_entity_poly.pdbx_seq_one_letter_code
_entity_poly.pdbx_strand_id
1 'polypeptide(L)'
;MFSIKKAIKKERARLNRNYFISFFIFILVAYLTFAAISLSVVKGWQSYFTIAYALIIELLILINIFKLYFESKFSVDISFEKIKIHQPFKGNLSLQPSKVVYVDVISNKDDFDIVIFMKGKRVKRLLKLNENGDFKRIYKILNEKYNEDEFYYYIMKKGGAKKYFYLYKLYKNCFEAEFSRKAMEYIKLFMEEYNLS
;
A
#
# COMPACT_ATOMS: atom_id res chain seq x y z
N MET A 1 9.93 22.10 4.70
CA MET A 1 8.48 21.88 4.75
C MET A 1 8.13 20.70 3.85
N PHE A 2 7.60 19.61 4.43
CA PHE A 2 7.17 18.45 3.64
C PHE A 2 5.90 18.83 2.88
N SER A 3 5.84 18.50 1.59
CA SER A 3 4.66 18.72 0.74
C SER A 3 4.21 17.38 0.19
N ILE A 4 3.00 16.98 0.55
CA ILE A 4 2.28 15.80 0.08
C ILE A 4 2.15 15.84 -1.45
N LYS A 5 1.86 16.99 -2.05
CA LYS A 5 1.81 17.15 -3.52
C LYS A 5 3.16 16.81 -4.16
N LYS A 6 4.26 17.29 -3.59
CA LYS A 6 5.62 16.94 -4.05
C LYS A 6 5.93 15.46 -3.83
N ALA A 7 5.52 14.88 -2.70
CA ALA A 7 5.71 13.47 -2.40
C ALA A 7 4.98 12.58 -3.40
N ILE A 8 3.70 12.86 -3.69
CA ILE A 8 2.90 12.13 -4.70
C ILE A 8 3.54 12.25 -6.10
N LYS A 9 4.00 13.45 -6.48
CA LYS A 9 4.68 13.66 -7.77
C LYS A 9 5.99 12.87 -7.85
N LYS A 10 6.78 12.85 -6.77
CA LYS A 10 8.04 12.11 -6.67
C LYS A 10 7.81 10.59 -6.74
N GLU A 11 6.79 10.07 -6.08
CA GLU A 11 6.39 8.66 -6.17
C GLU A 11 6.00 8.29 -7.60
N ARG A 12 5.14 9.08 -8.25
CA ARG A 12 4.75 8.84 -9.65
C ARG A 12 5.95 8.88 -10.58
N ALA A 13 6.85 9.85 -10.42
CA ALA A 13 8.07 9.94 -11.22
C ALA A 13 9.00 8.72 -10.99
N ARG A 14 9.14 8.25 -9.75
CA ARG A 14 9.90 7.04 -9.40
C ARG A 14 9.30 5.80 -10.05
N LEU A 15 7.97 5.64 -10.00
CA LEU A 15 7.28 4.53 -10.65
C LEU A 15 7.50 4.55 -12.17
N ASN A 16 7.29 5.71 -12.82
CA ASN A 16 7.51 5.84 -14.26
C ASN A 16 8.96 5.54 -14.66
N ARG A 17 9.93 6.03 -13.88
CA ARG A 17 11.35 5.73 -14.08
C ARG A 17 11.62 4.23 -13.96
N ASN A 18 11.05 3.58 -12.95
CA ASN A 18 11.24 2.14 -12.75
C ASN A 18 10.61 1.31 -13.88
N TYR A 19 9.45 1.71 -14.39
CA TYR A 19 8.87 1.09 -15.60
C TYR A 19 9.80 1.28 -16.80
N PHE A 20 10.24 2.51 -17.05
CA PHE A 20 11.13 2.81 -18.16
C PHE A 20 12.42 1.98 -18.10
N ILE A 21 13.07 1.91 -16.94
CA ILE A 21 14.27 1.09 -16.74
C ILE A 21 13.97 -0.39 -16.98
N SER A 22 12.84 -0.90 -16.48
CA SER A 22 12.47 -2.31 -16.65
C SER A 22 12.24 -2.66 -18.12
N PHE A 23 11.52 -1.81 -18.86
CA PHE A 23 11.32 -1.98 -20.31
C PHE A 23 12.62 -1.84 -21.09
N PHE A 24 13.48 -0.88 -20.71
CA PHE A 24 14.77 -0.69 -21.35
C PHE A 24 15.67 -1.92 -21.18
N ILE A 25 15.77 -2.47 -19.97
CA ILE A 25 16.55 -3.69 -19.70
C ILE A 25 15.95 -4.87 -20.46
N PHE A 26 14.62 -5.01 -20.51
CA PHE A 26 13.96 -6.08 -21.27
C PHE A 26 14.36 -6.07 -22.75
N ILE A 27 14.26 -4.89 -23.40
CA ILE A 27 14.65 -4.73 -24.81
C ILE A 27 16.15 -4.96 -25.00
N LEU A 28 16.98 -4.47 -24.07
CA LEU A 28 18.43 -4.62 -24.13
C LEU A 28 18.85 -6.10 -24.05
N VAL A 29 18.25 -6.87 -23.12
CA VAL A 29 18.53 -8.31 -22.98
C VAL A 29 18.11 -9.07 -24.23
N ALA A 30 16.93 -8.79 -24.78
CA ALA A 30 16.46 -9.40 -26.03
C ALA A 30 17.39 -9.07 -27.21
N TYR A 31 17.79 -7.80 -27.34
CA TYR A 31 18.69 -7.35 -28.41
C TYR A 31 20.08 -7.98 -28.31
N LEU A 32 20.69 -7.99 -27.12
CA LEU A 32 22.00 -8.59 -26.90
C LEU A 32 21.99 -10.10 -27.16
N THR A 33 20.92 -10.78 -26.76
CA THR A 33 20.75 -12.21 -27.02
C THR A 33 20.65 -12.48 -28.52
N PHE A 34 19.84 -11.69 -29.24
CA PHE A 34 19.72 -11.79 -30.69
C PHE A 34 21.05 -11.50 -31.41
N ALA A 35 21.76 -10.44 -31.01
CA ALA A 35 23.05 -10.07 -31.58
C ALA A 35 24.12 -11.14 -31.35
N ALA A 36 24.18 -11.73 -30.15
CA ALA A 36 25.14 -12.79 -29.82
C ALA A 36 24.97 -14.04 -30.69
N ILE A 37 23.72 -14.38 -31.05
CA ILE A 37 23.39 -15.51 -31.92
C ILE A 37 23.67 -15.15 -33.38
N SER A 38 23.21 -13.99 -33.86
CA SER A 38 23.33 -13.61 -35.27
C SER A 38 24.78 -13.37 -35.70
N LEU A 39 25.59 -12.78 -34.83
CA LEU A 39 27.03 -12.58 -35.06
C LEU A 39 27.86 -13.86 -34.81
N SER A 40 27.21 -14.99 -34.51
CA SER A 40 27.87 -16.27 -34.26
C SER A 40 28.96 -16.22 -33.17
N VAL A 41 28.81 -15.30 -32.21
CA VAL A 41 29.69 -15.17 -31.03
C VAL A 41 29.55 -16.40 -30.14
N VAL A 42 28.36 -17.00 -30.13
CA VAL A 42 28.03 -18.21 -29.39
C VAL A 42 27.54 -19.27 -30.37
N LYS A 43 28.18 -20.46 -30.39
CA LYS A 43 27.87 -21.53 -31.36
C LYS A 43 27.46 -22.83 -30.68
N GLY A 44 26.69 -23.65 -31.40
CA GLY A 44 26.31 -24.99 -30.97
C GLY A 44 25.45 -24.98 -29.69
N TRP A 45 25.78 -25.83 -28.72
CA TRP A 45 25.00 -25.96 -27.48
C TRP A 45 24.98 -24.70 -26.61
N GLN A 46 26.00 -23.86 -26.71
CA GLN A 46 26.09 -22.65 -25.88
C GLN A 46 24.97 -21.65 -26.21
N SER A 47 24.47 -21.60 -27.44
CA SER A 47 23.39 -20.68 -27.83
C SER A 47 22.07 -21.02 -27.14
N TYR A 48 21.76 -22.31 -26.98
CA TYR A 48 20.58 -22.77 -26.23
C TYR A 48 20.64 -22.34 -24.77
N PHE A 49 21.82 -22.43 -24.13
CA PHE A 49 22.00 -21.93 -22.77
C PHE A 49 21.83 -20.41 -22.70
N THR A 50 22.38 -19.65 -23.64
CA THR A 50 22.20 -18.19 -23.70
C THR A 50 20.73 -17.81 -23.80
N ILE A 51 19.96 -18.46 -24.67
CA ILE A 51 18.51 -18.24 -24.81
C ILE A 51 17.78 -18.60 -23.51
N ALA A 52 18.10 -19.73 -22.89
CA ALA A 52 17.47 -20.16 -21.64
C ALA A 52 17.70 -19.15 -20.50
N TYR A 53 18.93 -18.65 -20.33
CA TYR A 53 19.22 -17.63 -19.33
C TYR A 53 18.52 -16.31 -19.63
N ALA A 54 18.49 -15.87 -20.89
CA ALA A 54 17.77 -14.67 -21.30
C ALA A 54 16.28 -14.77 -20.95
N LEU A 55 15.63 -15.90 -21.23
CA LEU A 55 14.23 -16.16 -20.88
C LEU A 55 13.98 -16.08 -19.37
N ILE A 56 14.88 -16.63 -18.54
CA ILE A 56 14.76 -16.54 -17.08
C ILE A 56 14.83 -15.07 -16.62
N ILE A 57 15.78 -14.29 -17.16
CA ILE A 57 15.93 -12.87 -16.84
C ILE A 57 14.69 -12.08 -17.26
N GLU A 58 14.18 -12.32 -18.46
CA GLU A 58 12.94 -11.70 -18.96
C GLU A 58 11.74 -12.02 -18.07
N LEU A 59 11.61 -13.26 -17.61
CA LEU A 59 10.54 -13.68 -16.70
C LEU A 59 10.63 -12.93 -15.35
N LEU A 60 11.84 -12.78 -14.81
CA LEU A 60 12.07 -11.98 -13.59
C LEU A 60 11.71 -10.50 -13.78
N ILE A 61 12.03 -9.92 -14.95
CA ILE A 61 11.66 -8.55 -15.28
C ILE A 61 10.13 -8.41 -15.37
N LEU A 62 9.44 -9.36 -16.01
CA LEU A 62 7.98 -9.37 -16.09
C LEU A 62 7.35 -9.42 -14.68
N ILE A 63 7.85 -10.29 -13.79
CA ILE A 63 7.39 -10.34 -12.39
C ILE A 63 7.55 -8.97 -11.72
N ASN A 64 8.65 -8.27 -11.95
CA ASN A 64 8.88 -6.94 -11.39
C ASN A 64 7.90 -5.89 -11.94
N ILE A 65 7.65 -5.89 -13.26
CA ILE A 65 6.66 -5.01 -13.91
C ILE A 65 5.27 -5.26 -13.33
N PHE A 66 4.87 -6.54 -13.18
CA PHE A 66 3.61 -6.90 -12.55
C PHE A 66 3.53 -6.37 -11.12
N LYS A 67 4.58 -6.54 -10.31
CA LYS A 67 4.62 -6.01 -8.93
C LYS A 67 4.38 -4.50 -8.89
N LEU A 68 5.06 -3.73 -9.75
CA LEU A 68 4.88 -2.27 -9.87
C LEU A 68 3.44 -1.90 -10.30
N TYR A 69 2.87 -2.68 -11.22
CA TYR A 69 1.49 -2.49 -11.68
C TYR A 69 0.49 -2.66 -10.56
N PHE A 70 0.63 -3.73 -9.77
CA PHE A 70 -0.27 -3.96 -8.64
C PHE A 70 -0.10 -2.93 -7.52
N GLU A 71 1.10 -2.43 -7.29
CA GLU A 71 1.33 -1.34 -6.35
C GLU A 71 0.63 -0.05 -6.80
N SER A 72 0.67 0.26 -8.10
CA SER A 72 0.00 1.43 -8.68
C SER A 72 -1.53 1.37 -8.63
N LYS A 73 -2.13 0.17 -8.69
CA LYS A 73 -3.58 -0.07 -8.68
C LYS A 73 -4.20 -0.11 -7.29
N PHE A 74 -3.41 -0.03 -6.22
CA PHE A 74 -3.97 0.08 -4.88
C PHE A 74 -4.76 1.39 -4.75
N SER A 75 -6.04 1.24 -4.44
CA SER A 75 -6.94 2.36 -4.18
C SER A 75 -7.83 2.07 -2.99
N VAL A 76 -8.12 3.11 -2.24
CA VAL A 76 -9.08 3.09 -1.16
C VAL A 76 -10.18 4.06 -1.53
N ASP A 77 -11.38 3.53 -1.67
CA ASP A 77 -12.58 4.34 -1.79
C ASP A 77 -13.28 4.38 -0.43
N ILE A 78 -13.62 5.59 0.00
CA ILE A 78 -14.21 5.84 1.31
C ILE A 78 -15.43 6.70 1.04
N SER A 79 -16.60 6.12 1.29
CA SER A 79 -17.90 6.77 1.22
C SER A 79 -18.57 6.70 2.59
N PHE A 80 -19.59 7.54 2.82
CA PHE A 80 -20.34 7.59 4.08
C PHE A 80 -20.89 6.23 4.52
N GLU A 81 -21.25 5.36 3.58
CA GLU A 81 -21.82 4.04 3.91
C GLU A 81 -20.78 2.91 3.99
N LYS A 82 -19.69 3.00 3.21
CA LYS A 82 -18.75 1.89 3.00
C LYS A 82 -17.33 2.38 2.74
N ILE A 83 -16.38 1.77 3.42
CA ILE A 83 -14.94 1.84 3.16
C ILE A 83 -14.58 0.65 2.29
N LYS A 84 -14.32 0.86 1.00
CA LYS A 84 -13.87 -0.17 0.06
C LYS A 84 -12.37 -0.05 -0.15
N ILE A 85 -11.62 -0.99 0.41
CA ILE A 85 -10.19 -1.12 0.18
C ILE A 85 -9.99 -2.09 -0.97
N HIS A 86 -9.56 -1.58 -2.12
CA HIS A 86 -9.23 -2.38 -3.29
C HIS A 86 -7.76 -2.79 -3.21
N GLN A 87 -7.52 -4.05 -2.87
CA GLN A 87 -6.20 -4.66 -2.93
C GLN A 87 -6.13 -5.62 -4.11
N PRO A 88 -5.26 -5.37 -5.11
CA PRO A 88 -4.97 -6.41 -6.09
C PRO A 88 -4.42 -7.66 -5.38
N PHE A 89 -4.87 -8.84 -5.80
CA PHE A 89 -4.73 -10.17 -5.16
C PHE A 89 -5.44 -10.38 -3.81
N LYS A 90 -5.45 -9.34 -2.98
CA LYS A 90 -6.24 -9.23 -1.73
C LYS A 90 -7.68 -9.68 -1.92
N GLY A 91 -8.29 -9.12 -2.98
CA GLY A 91 -9.72 -8.96 -3.15
C GLY A 91 -10.20 -7.64 -2.53
N ASN A 92 -11.50 -7.38 -2.57
CA ASN A 92 -12.09 -6.19 -1.95
C ASN A 92 -12.32 -6.41 -0.46
N LEU A 93 -12.01 -5.43 0.37
CA LEU A 93 -12.45 -5.39 1.77
C LEU A 93 -13.44 -4.23 1.91
N SER A 94 -14.66 -4.54 2.35
CA SER A 94 -15.69 -3.55 2.63
C SER A 94 -15.88 -3.45 4.14
N LEU A 95 -15.68 -2.27 4.70
CA LEU A 95 -15.88 -1.98 6.12
C LEU A 95 -16.99 -0.92 6.25
N GLN A 96 -17.75 -0.97 7.34
CA GLN A 96 -18.74 0.06 7.67
C GLN A 96 -18.08 1.15 8.50
N PRO A 97 -18.14 2.44 8.11
CA PRO A 97 -17.57 3.55 8.86
C PRO A 97 -18.05 3.63 10.31
N SER A 98 -19.33 3.34 10.58
CA SER A 98 -19.92 3.32 11.93
C SER A 98 -19.35 2.27 12.88
N LYS A 99 -18.62 1.28 12.35
CA LYS A 99 -17.94 0.28 13.17
C LYS A 99 -16.49 0.65 13.47
N VAL A 100 -15.97 1.72 12.88
CA VAL A 100 -14.62 2.20 13.15
C VAL A 100 -14.64 2.98 14.46
N VAL A 101 -13.79 2.57 15.39
CA VAL A 101 -13.77 3.11 16.75
C VAL A 101 -12.53 3.94 17.01
N TYR A 102 -11.38 3.48 16.49
CA TYR A 102 -10.11 4.17 16.68
C TYR A 102 -9.27 4.08 15.41
N VAL A 103 -8.52 5.13 15.10
CA VAL A 103 -7.57 5.16 13.99
C VAL A 103 -6.22 5.65 14.50
N ASP A 104 -5.19 4.84 14.26
CA ASP A 104 -3.82 5.15 14.63
C ASP A 104 -2.89 5.15 13.41
N VAL A 105 -1.71 5.71 13.60
CA VAL A 105 -0.65 5.78 12.59
C VAL A 105 0.67 5.29 13.17
N ILE A 106 1.26 4.31 12.49
CA ILE A 106 2.59 3.80 12.78
C ILE A 106 3.57 4.42 11.80
N SER A 107 4.40 5.34 12.27
CA SER A 107 5.47 5.94 11.47
C SER A 107 6.60 4.94 11.24
N ASN A 108 6.95 4.72 9.97
CA ASN A 108 8.17 4.05 9.53
C ASN A 108 9.17 5.12 9.00
N LYS A 109 10.41 4.73 8.69
CA LYS A 109 11.49 5.68 8.31
C LYS A 109 11.11 6.62 7.15
N ASP A 110 10.47 6.09 6.11
CA ASP A 110 10.14 6.83 4.88
C ASP A 110 8.63 6.85 4.55
N ASP A 111 7.81 6.21 5.38
CA ASP A 111 6.38 6.00 5.11
C ASP A 111 5.62 5.76 6.44
N PHE A 112 4.31 5.63 6.44
CA PHE A 112 3.54 5.32 7.65
C PHE A 112 2.37 4.37 7.40
N ASP A 113 2.08 3.47 8.31
CA ASP A 113 0.95 2.56 8.19
C ASP A 113 -0.26 3.12 8.93
N ILE A 114 -1.45 3.06 8.31
CA ILE A 114 -2.71 3.43 8.98
C ILE A 114 -3.28 2.17 9.62
N VAL A 115 -3.58 2.23 10.91
CA VAL A 115 -4.21 1.16 11.67
C VAL A 115 -5.64 1.56 11.99
N ILE A 116 -6.60 0.79 11.50
CA ILE A 116 -8.03 1.04 11.71
C ILE A 116 -8.54 -0.01 12.68
N PHE A 117 -9.04 0.42 13.83
CA PHE A 117 -9.65 -0.43 14.85
C PHE A 117 -11.16 -0.37 14.74
N MET A 118 -11.81 -1.52 14.89
CA MET A 118 -13.22 -1.71 14.66
C MET A 118 -13.86 -2.60 15.72
N LYS A 119 -15.14 -2.33 15.99
CA LYS A 119 -16.03 -3.15 16.81
C LYS A 119 -16.84 -4.14 15.97
N GLY A 120 -17.18 -5.30 16.56
CA GLY A 120 -18.07 -6.30 15.96
C GLY A 120 -17.38 -7.51 15.33
N LYS A 121 -18.12 -8.25 14.48
CA LYS A 121 -17.71 -9.61 14.04
C LYS A 121 -16.48 -9.66 13.14
N ARG A 122 -15.71 -10.75 13.28
CA ARG A 122 -14.56 -11.11 12.45
C ARG A 122 -14.89 -11.07 10.95
N VAL A 123 -14.15 -10.26 10.22
CA VAL A 123 -14.05 -10.34 8.75
C VAL A 123 -12.73 -11.03 8.40
N LYS A 124 -12.70 -11.82 7.33
CA LYS A 124 -11.58 -12.71 6.92
C LYS A 124 -10.20 -12.02 6.79
N ARG A 125 -10.12 -10.69 6.83
CA ARG A 125 -8.87 -9.90 6.74
C ARG A 125 -8.60 -8.98 7.92
N LEU A 126 -9.47 -8.97 8.92
CA LEU A 126 -9.23 -8.26 10.15
C LEU A 126 -8.50 -9.19 11.12
N LEU A 127 -7.52 -8.65 11.83
CA LEU A 127 -6.81 -9.34 12.89
C LEU A 127 -7.54 -9.07 14.20
N LYS A 128 -7.72 -10.11 15.02
CA LYS A 128 -8.31 -9.95 16.35
C LYS A 128 -7.33 -9.16 17.21
N LEU A 129 -7.84 -8.13 17.87
CA LEU A 129 -7.07 -7.37 18.85
C LEU A 129 -6.97 -8.21 20.12
N ASN A 130 -5.75 -8.52 20.55
CA ASN A 130 -5.49 -9.34 21.72
C ASN A 130 -4.79 -8.53 22.80
N GLU A 131 -5.05 -8.88 24.06
CA GLU A 131 -4.44 -8.27 25.25
C GLU A 131 -2.91 -8.34 25.32
N ASN A 132 -2.30 -9.28 24.59
CA ASN A 132 -0.86 -9.53 24.63
C ASN A 132 -0.12 -9.12 23.34
N GLY A 133 -0.81 -8.42 22.42
CA GLY A 133 -0.20 -7.96 21.17
C GLY A 133 0.44 -6.58 21.25
N ASP A 134 1.02 -6.16 20.12
CA ASP A 134 1.66 -4.84 19.93
C ASP A 134 0.75 -3.65 20.29
N PHE A 135 -0.56 -3.86 20.28
CA PHE A 135 -1.59 -2.86 20.54
C PHE A 135 -2.27 -3.03 21.92
N LYS A 136 -1.62 -3.69 22.89
CA LYS A 136 -2.16 -3.91 24.25
C LYS A 136 -2.72 -2.65 24.92
N ARG A 137 -2.03 -1.52 24.78
CA ARG A 137 -2.48 -0.23 25.35
C ARG A 137 -3.80 0.22 24.74
N ILE A 138 -3.94 0.10 23.42
CA ILE A 138 -5.16 0.46 22.69
C ILE A 138 -6.28 -0.51 23.04
N TYR A 139 -5.98 -1.81 23.17
CA TYR A 139 -6.96 -2.79 23.64
C TYR A 139 -7.57 -2.40 24.99
N LYS A 140 -6.74 -2.04 25.98
CA LYS A 140 -7.24 -1.61 27.30
C LYS A 140 -8.15 -0.39 27.21
N ILE A 141 -7.73 0.65 26.49
CA ILE A 141 -8.51 1.88 26.30
C ILE A 141 -9.87 1.57 25.65
N LEU A 142 -9.89 0.73 24.62
CA LEU A 142 -11.10 0.36 23.92
C LEU A 142 -12.04 -0.49 24.79
N ASN A 143 -11.46 -1.42 25.56
CA ASN A 143 -12.22 -2.30 26.44
C ASN A 143 -12.89 -1.52 27.58
N GLU A 144 -12.15 -0.60 28.21
CA GLU A 144 -12.70 0.29 29.26
C GLU A 144 -13.85 1.17 28.74
N LYS A 145 -13.79 1.59 27.47
CA LYS A 145 -14.72 2.58 26.92
C LYS A 145 -15.99 1.96 26.31
N TYR A 146 -15.87 0.84 25.62
CA TYR A 146 -16.99 0.24 24.87
C TYR A 146 -17.53 -1.04 25.50
N ASN A 147 -16.82 -1.64 26.46
CA ASN A 147 -17.22 -2.85 27.17
C ASN A 147 -17.74 -3.95 26.21
N GLU A 148 -17.09 -4.10 25.05
CA GLU A 148 -17.44 -5.06 24.00
C GLU A 148 -16.47 -6.24 23.97
N ASP A 149 -16.98 -7.43 23.63
CA ASP A 149 -16.26 -8.69 23.73
C ASP A 149 -15.08 -8.82 22.75
N GLU A 150 -15.17 -8.24 21.55
CA GLU A 150 -14.16 -8.45 20.50
C GLU A 150 -13.89 -7.22 19.63
N PHE A 151 -12.65 -6.74 19.69
CA PHE A 151 -12.12 -5.73 18.77
C PHE A 151 -11.28 -6.37 17.67
N TYR A 152 -11.30 -5.74 16.51
CA TYR A 152 -10.57 -6.15 15.33
C TYR A 152 -9.82 -4.97 14.73
N TYR A 153 -8.69 -5.23 14.09
CA TYR A 153 -7.91 -4.18 13.45
C TYR A 153 -7.47 -4.55 12.03
N TYR A 154 -7.29 -3.51 11.22
CA TYR A 154 -6.76 -3.58 9.87
C TYR A 154 -5.57 -2.65 9.72
N ILE A 155 -4.44 -3.20 9.23
CA ILE A 155 -3.25 -2.40 8.93
C ILE A 155 -3.18 -2.13 7.42
N MET A 156 -3.33 -0.87 7.05
CA MET A 156 -3.15 -0.38 5.69
C MET A 156 -1.68 -0.01 5.46
N LYS A 157 -0.91 -0.98 4.97
CA LYS A 157 0.51 -0.79 4.63
C LYS A 157 0.72 -0.10 3.27
N LYS A 158 -0.13 -0.43 2.29
CA LYS A 158 -0.03 0.07 0.90
C LYS A 158 -0.65 1.46 0.76
N GLY A 159 -0.21 2.21 -0.26
CA GLY A 159 -0.79 3.49 -0.66
C GLY A 159 0.17 4.67 -0.72
N GLY A 160 1.40 4.53 -0.21
CA GLY A 160 2.41 5.59 -0.21
C GLY A 160 1.87 6.92 0.31
N ALA A 161 2.26 8.02 -0.34
CA ALA A 161 1.80 9.36 0.00
C ALA A 161 0.28 9.58 -0.12
N LYS A 162 -0.46 8.71 -0.83
CA LYS A 162 -1.94 8.79 -0.86
C LYS A 162 -2.57 8.44 0.50
N LYS A 163 -1.81 7.83 1.42
CA LYS A 163 -2.28 7.54 2.78
C LYS A 163 -2.70 8.80 3.53
N TYR A 164 -2.09 9.96 3.29
CA TYR A 164 -2.55 11.23 3.87
C TYR A 164 -3.99 11.56 3.45
N PHE A 165 -4.31 11.38 2.17
CA PHE A 165 -5.66 11.57 1.65
C PHE A 165 -6.66 10.54 2.21
N TYR A 166 -6.23 9.28 2.35
CA TYR A 166 -7.09 8.25 2.95
C TYR A 166 -7.38 8.54 4.43
N LEU A 167 -6.39 9.03 5.16
CA LEU A 167 -6.55 9.42 6.56
C LEU A 167 -7.53 10.60 6.70
N TYR A 168 -7.41 11.62 5.85
CA TYR A 168 -8.38 12.72 5.79
C TYR A 168 -9.80 12.24 5.44
N LYS A 169 -9.93 11.32 4.48
CA LYS A 169 -11.22 10.72 4.14
C LYS A 169 -11.81 9.88 5.29
N LEU A 170 -10.99 9.18 6.08
CA LEU A 170 -11.45 8.49 7.28
C LEU A 170 -11.96 9.50 8.30
N TYR A 171 -11.22 10.59 8.55
CA TYR A 171 -11.64 11.66 9.44
C TYR A 171 -12.98 12.28 9.06
N LYS A 172 -13.19 12.56 7.77
CA LYS A 172 -14.44 13.17 7.29
C LYS A 172 -15.66 12.23 7.35
N ASN A 173 -15.45 10.92 7.20
CA ASN A 173 -16.56 9.95 7.05
C ASN A 173 -16.81 9.08 8.29
N CYS A 174 -15.84 8.96 9.21
CA CYS A 174 -15.94 8.14 10.42
C CYS A 174 -16.14 9.06 11.64
N PHE A 175 -17.33 9.63 11.79
CA PHE A 175 -17.62 10.63 12.83
C PHE A 175 -17.50 10.10 14.27
N GLU A 176 -17.81 8.82 14.49
CA GLU A 176 -17.74 8.18 15.81
C GLU A 176 -16.31 7.71 16.18
N ALA A 177 -15.37 7.77 15.24
CA ALA A 177 -14.03 7.25 15.42
C ALA A 177 -13.13 8.28 16.11
N GLU A 178 -12.36 7.81 17.09
CA GLU A 178 -11.28 8.60 17.68
C GLU A 178 -9.99 8.45 16.87
N PHE A 179 -9.22 9.52 16.80
CA PHE A 179 -7.95 9.56 16.07
C PHE A 179 -6.81 9.80 17.04
N SER A 180 -5.71 9.05 16.86
CA SER A 180 -4.51 9.28 17.64
C SER A 180 -3.92 10.67 17.36
N ARG A 181 -3.15 11.20 18.31
CA ARG A 181 -2.51 12.52 18.16
C ARG A 181 -1.68 12.61 16.87
N LYS A 182 -0.92 11.55 16.55
CA LYS A 182 -0.13 11.47 15.30
C LYS A 182 -1.01 11.45 14.06
N ALA A 183 -2.13 10.72 14.10
CA ALA A 183 -3.09 10.70 13.00
C ALA A 183 -3.65 12.12 12.77
N MET A 184 -4.02 12.83 13.84
CA MET A 184 -4.52 14.20 13.76
C MET A 184 -3.48 15.19 13.22
N GLU A 185 -2.20 15.06 13.60
CA GLU A 185 -1.11 15.87 13.04
C GLU A 185 -0.99 15.68 11.52
N TYR A 186 -1.09 14.45 11.01
CA TYR A 186 -1.05 14.17 9.57
C TYR A 186 -2.30 14.64 8.83
N ILE A 187 -3.48 14.59 9.46
CA ILE A 187 -4.72 15.14 8.92
C ILE A 187 -4.62 16.66 8.80
N LYS A 188 -4.12 17.35 9.83
CA LYS A 188 -3.90 18.81 9.80
C LYS A 188 -2.95 19.21 8.69
N LEU A 189 -1.81 18.52 8.56
CA LEU A 189 -0.84 18.74 7.49
C LEU A 189 -1.50 18.62 6.10
N PHE A 190 -2.39 17.64 5.91
CA PHE A 190 -3.16 17.50 4.67
C PHE A 190 -4.15 18.67 4.46
N MET A 191 -4.89 19.09 5.49
CA MET A 191 -5.86 20.19 5.37
C MET A 191 -5.19 21.53 5.04
N GLU A 192 -4.06 21.83 5.67
CA GLU A 192 -3.26 23.04 5.42
C GLU A 192 -2.73 23.08 3.99
N GLU A 193 -2.20 21.97 3.47
CA GLU A 193 -1.62 21.95 2.12
C GLU A 193 -2.66 22.03 0.98
N TYR A 194 -3.90 21.66 1.28
CA TYR A 194 -5.02 21.67 0.34
C TYR A 194 -6.01 22.82 0.55
N ASN A 195 -5.75 23.74 1.49
CA ASN A 195 -6.63 24.87 1.84
C ASN A 195 -8.07 24.42 2.12
N LEU A 196 -8.22 23.35 2.91
CA LEU A 196 -9.53 22.77 3.27
C LEU A 196 -10.01 23.22 4.67
N SER A 197 -9.37 24.23 5.24
CA SER A 197 -9.72 24.87 6.53
C SER A 197 -10.95 25.74 6.42
#